data_AF-A0A0W8CH92-F1
#
_entry.id   AF-A0A0W8CH92-F1
#
_cell.length_a   1.000
_cell.length_b   1.000
_cell.length_c   1.000
_cell.angle_alpha   90.00
_cell.angle_beta   90.00
_cell.angle_gamma   90.00
#
_symmetry.space_group_name_H-M   'P 1'
#
loop_
_entity.id
_entity.type
_entity.pdbx_description
1 polymer ?
#
loop_
_entity_poly.entity_id
_entity_poly.type
_entity_poly.pdbx_seq_one_letter_code
_entity_poly.pdbx_strand_id
1 'polypeptide(L)'
;MVYREKLGNSKYYPDVEIYLRLLNLAPERMLAIYFQSLRKIPDLKVVGENLQVAAQYKLWWDLGMSPSDVAKCLGITELLESGKVMSDPSFIIYFGFIEVWLRKIKVD
;
A
#
# COMPACT_ATOMS: atom_id res chain seq x y z
N MET A 1 9.66 17.97 -2.82
CA MET A 1 10.38 16.69 -2.64
C MET A 1 11.76 16.86 -3.27
N VAL A 2 12.65 17.59 -2.60
CA VAL A 2 13.81 18.24 -3.25
C VAL A 2 14.81 17.25 -3.85
N TYR A 3 14.97 16.05 -3.29
CA TYR A 3 15.96 15.07 -3.76
C TYR A 3 15.53 14.34 -5.05
N ARG A 4 14.27 13.87 -5.12
CA ARG A 4 13.73 13.17 -6.30
C ARG A 4 13.48 14.12 -7.47
N GLU A 5 13.02 15.34 -7.20
CA GLU A 5 12.82 16.39 -8.20
C GLU A 5 14.14 16.79 -8.88
N LYS A 6 15.25 16.79 -8.14
CA LYS A 6 16.57 17.19 -8.67
C LYS A 6 17.29 16.10 -9.47
N LEU A 7 17.02 14.82 -9.22
CA LEU A 7 17.84 13.71 -9.72
C LEU A 7 17.12 12.77 -10.70
N GLY A 8 15.85 13.03 -10.99
CA GLY A 8 15.02 12.20 -11.85
C GLY A 8 14.22 11.18 -11.03
N ASN A 9 12.90 11.39 -10.98
CA ASN A 9 11.94 10.84 -10.02
C ASN A 9 12.01 9.33 -9.71
N SER A 10 12.58 8.50 -10.60
CA SER A 10 12.55 7.04 -10.49
C SER A 10 13.87 6.32 -10.76
N LYS A 11 14.92 7.02 -11.23
CA LYS A 11 16.15 6.34 -11.70
C LYS A 11 17.08 5.91 -10.56
N TYR A 12 17.19 6.71 -9.52
CA TYR A 12 18.16 6.48 -8.44
C TYR A 12 17.53 6.09 -7.10
N TYR A 13 16.22 6.27 -6.95
CA TYR A 13 15.51 5.93 -5.73
C TYR A 13 14.07 5.48 -6.06
N PRO A 14 13.87 4.26 -6.61
CA PRO A 14 12.56 3.76 -7.03
C PRO A 14 11.63 3.51 -5.84
N ASP A 15 10.31 3.69 -6.03
CA ASP A 15 9.32 3.50 -4.95
C ASP A 15 9.34 2.07 -4.37
N VAL A 16 9.54 1.07 -5.21
CA VAL A 16 9.63 -0.34 -4.76
C VAL A 16 10.84 -0.56 -3.85
N GLU A 17 11.97 0.08 -4.11
CA GLU A 17 13.15 -0.05 -3.24
C GLU A 17 12.94 0.64 -1.89
N ILE A 18 12.29 1.81 -1.89
CA ILE A 18 11.91 2.49 -0.63
C ILE A 18 11.02 1.57 0.19
N TYR A 19 9.98 1.02 -0.44
CA TYR A 19 9.05 0.14 0.21
C TYR A 19 9.73 -1.12 0.78
N LEU A 20 10.56 -1.80 -0.01
CA LEU A 20 11.32 -2.98 0.44
C LEU A 20 12.29 -2.66 1.58
N ARG A 21 12.92 -1.47 1.57
CA ARG A 21 13.75 -1.01 2.70
C ARG A 21 12.92 -0.80 3.97
N LEU A 22 11.73 -0.18 3.84
CA LEU A 22 10.84 0.04 4.96
C LEU A 22 10.27 -1.27 5.53
N LEU A 23 10.02 -2.28 4.68
CA LEU A 23 9.57 -3.61 5.12
C LEU A 23 10.55 -4.31 6.06
N ASN A 24 11.84 -4.01 5.95
CA ASN A 24 12.85 -4.52 6.89
C ASN A 24 12.80 -3.82 8.27
N LEU A 25 12.05 -2.73 8.40
CA LEU A 25 12.02 -1.89 9.59
C LEU A 25 10.68 -1.93 10.34
N ALA A 26 9.58 -2.20 9.65
CA ALA A 26 8.25 -2.23 10.25
C ALA A 26 7.35 -3.28 9.59
N PRO A 27 6.39 -3.85 10.34
CA PRO A 27 5.41 -4.78 9.78
C PRO A 27 4.57 -4.19 8.65
N GLU A 28 4.21 -5.03 7.68
CA GLU A 28 3.41 -4.69 6.50
C GLU A 28 2.20 -3.80 6.83
N ARG A 29 1.38 -4.22 7.81
CA ARG A 29 0.19 -3.49 8.23
C ARG A 29 0.48 -2.06 8.67
N MET A 30 1.56 -1.86 9.44
CA MET A 30 1.95 -0.51 9.90
C MET A 30 2.38 0.37 8.73
N LEU A 31 3.14 -0.19 7.78
CA LEU A 31 3.56 0.54 6.59
C LEU A 31 2.38 0.90 5.69
N ALA A 32 1.44 -0.03 5.50
CA ALA A 32 0.23 0.24 4.74
C ALA A 32 -0.59 1.38 5.36
N ILE A 33 -0.76 1.38 6.69
CA ILE A 33 -1.45 2.47 7.41
C ILE A 33 -0.66 3.79 7.29
N TYR A 34 0.67 3.73 7.37
CA TYR A 34 1.54 4.89 7.20
C TYR A 34 1.40 5.50 5.81
N PHE A 35 1.52 4.71 4.74
CA PHE A 35 1.35 5.18 3.36
C PHE A 35 -0.06 5.73 3.11
N GLN A 36 -1.10 5.07 3.62
CA GLN A 36 -2.48 5.55 3.56
C GLN A 36 -2.66 6.88 4.30
N SER A 37 -1.89 7.12 5.37
CA SER A 37 -1.91 8.40 6.09
C SER A 37 -1.22 9.51 5.28
N LEU A 38 -0.11 9.21 4.60
CA LEU A 38 0.55 10.16 3.69
C LEU A 38 -0.38 10.63 2.57
N ARG A 39 -1.23 9.74 2.04
CA ARG A 39 -2.23 10.07 1.00
C ARG A 39 -3.25 11.12 1.44
N LYS A 40 -3.46 11.30 2.74
CA LYS A 40 -4.39 12.28 3.32
C LYS A 40 -3.77 13.66 3.51
N ILE A 41 -2.44 13.79 3.38
CA ILE A 41 -1.72 15.05 3.55
C ILE A 41 -1.49 15.63 2.15
N PRO A 42 -2.02 16.82 1.80
CA PRO A 42 -1.95 17.37 0.44
C PRO A 42 -0.55 17.35 -0.17
N ASP A 43 0.46 17.82 0.58
CA ASP A 43 1.84 17.92 0.10
C ASP A 43 2.55 16.56 -0.05
N LEU A 44 2.05 15.53 0.64
CA LEU A 44 2.60 14.17 0.62
C LEU A 44 1.73 13.18 -0.17
N LYS A 45 0.61 13.65 -0.74
CA LYS A 45 -0.38 12.80 -1.39
C LYS A 45 0.26 11.93 -2.48
N VAL A 46 1.06 12.54 -3.35
CA VAL A 46 1.74 11.85 -4.45
C VAL A 46 2.74 10.81 -3.93
N VAL A 47 3.46 11.11 -2.83
CA VAL A 47 4.38 10.15 -2.21
C VAL A 47 3.60 8.95 -1.65
N GLY A 48 2.50 9.23 -0.96
CA GLY A 48 1.62 8.19 -0.45
C GLY A 48 1.03 7.32 -1.55
N GLU A 49 0.60 7.92 -2.67
CA GLU A 49 0.06 7.19 -3.83
C GLU A 49 1.14 6.31 -4.49
N ASN A 50 2.35 6.83 -4.66
CA ASN A 50 3.46 6.07 -5.21
C ASN A 50 3.84 4.87 -4.34
N LEU A 51 3.97 5.06 -3.02
CA LEU A 51 4.33 3.98 -2.10
C LEU A 51 3.18 2.96 -1.94
N GLN A 52 1.93 3.43 -1.83
CA GLN A 52 0.77 2.57 -1.62
C GLN A 52 0.38 1.79 -2.88
N VAL A 53 0.23 2.47 -4.02
CA VAL A 53 -0.35 1.89 -5.23
C VAL A 53 0.75 1.38 -6.16
N ALA A 54 1.71 2.24 -6.51
CA ALA A 54 2.73 1.89 -7.50
C ALA A 54 3.77 0.89 -6.97
N ALA A 55 4.03 0.88 -5.65
CA ALA A 55 4.94 -0.07 -5.01
C ALA A 55 4.19 -1.19 -4.28
N GLN A 56 3.45 -0.89 -3.19
CA GLN A 56 2.91 -1.93 -2.32
C GLN A 56 1.83 -2.80 -3.00
N TYR A 57 0.78 -2.21 -3.59
CA TYR A 57 -0.26 -2.98 -4.28
C TYR A 57 0.29 -3.73 -5.49
N LYS A 58 1.22 -3.11 -6.22
CA LYS A 58 1.90 -3.75 -7.34
C LYS A 58 2.69 -4.97 -6.85
N LEU A 59 3.44 -4.87 -5.76
CA LEU A 59 4.20 -5.99 -5.21
C LEU A 59 3.26 -7.11 -4.75
N TRP A 60 2.17 -6.80 -4.04
CA TRP A 60 1.19 -7.83 -3.65
C TRP A 60 0.63 -8.57 -4.86
N TRP A 61 0.32 -7.85 -5.94
CA TRP A 61 -0.09 -8.46 -7.20
C TRP A 61 1.01 -9.31 -7.84
N ASP A 62 2.23 -8.76 -7.97
CA ASP A 62 3.37 -9.44 -8.62
C ASP A 62 3.75 -10.72 -7.84
N LEU A 63 3.49 -10.77 -6.54
CA LEU A 63 3.64 -11.96 -5.68
C LEU A 63 2.43 -12.92 -5.74
N GLY A 64 1.41 -12.63 -6.54
CA GLY A 64 0.22 -13.47 -6.71
C GLY A 64 -0.72 -13.46 -5.50
N MET A 65 -0.66 -12.44 -4.63
CA MET A 65 -1.54 -12.36 -3.46
C MET A 65 -3.00 -12.15 -3.89
N SER A 66 -3.89 -12.97 -3.32
CA SER A 66 -5.33 -12.79 -3.44
C SER A 66 -5.85 -11.72 -2.46
N PRO A 67 -7.09 -11.22 -2.62
CA PRO A 67 -7.73 -10.39 -1.61
C PRO A 67 -7.70 -11.04 -0.22
N SER A 68 -7.93 -12.35 -0.12
CA SER A 68 -7.90 -13.08 1.15
C SER A 68 -6.52 -13.03 1.82
N ASP A 69 -5.43 -13.07 1.05
CA ASP A 69 -4.07 -12.99 1.60
C ASP A 69 -3.77 -11.58 2.13
N VAL A 70 -4.17 -10.55 1.38
CA VAL A 70 -4.02 -9.15 1.81
C VAL A 70 -4.88 -8.85 3.03
N ALA A 71 -6.10 -9.40 3.12
CA ALA A 71 -6.95 -9.25 4.30
C ALA A 71 -6.29 -9.80 5.57
N LYS A 72 -5.66 -10.98 5.49
CA LYS A 72 -4.86 -11.55 6.59
C LYS A 72 -3.67 -10.66 6.93
N CYS A 73 -2.95 -10.18 5.92
CA CYS A 73 -1.77 -9.34 6.12
C CYS A 73 -2.09 -8.01 6.82
N LEU A 74 -3.26 -7.45 6.52
CA LEU A 74 -3.78 -6.23 7.14
C LEU A 74 -4.49 -6.48 8.49
N GLY A 75 -4.57 -7.74 8.94
CA GLY A 75 -5.24 -8.10 10.20
C GLY A 75 -6.74 -7.82 10.20
N ILE A 76 -7.41 -7.92 9.04
CA ILE A 76 -8.84 -7.61 8.91
C ILE A 76 -9.71 -8.63 9.62
N THR A 77 -9.31 -9.90 9.61
CA THR A 77 -10.05 -10.97 10.28
C THR A 77 -10.18 -10.68 11.78
N GLU A 78 -9.06 -10.33 12.43
CA GLU A 78 -8.97 -10.01 13.85
C GLU A 78 -9.74 -8.71 14.17
N LEU A 79 -9.71 -7.73 13.26
CA LEU A 79 -10.50 -6.50 13.41
C LEU A 79 -12.01 -6.78 13.40
N LEU A 80 -12.48 -7.63 12.49
CA LEU A 80 -13.88 -8.02 12.41
C LEU A 80 -14.34 -8.76 13.68
N GLU A 81 -13.51 -9.68 14.18
CA GLU A 81 -13.78 -10.41 15.45
C GLU A 81 -13.84 -9.47 16.66
N SER A 82 -13.05 -8.38 16.65
CA SER A 82 -13.02 -7.40 17.74
C SER A 82 -14.18 -6.39 17.73
N GLY A 83 -15.07 -6.44 16.72
CA GLY A 83 -16.21 -5.51 16.60
C GLY A 83 -15.84 -4.06 16.21
N LYS A 84 -14.56 -3.79 15.88
CA LYS A 84 -14.10 -2.49 15.37
C LYS A 84 -14.33 -2.43 13.86
N VAL A 85 -15.54 -2.08 13.43
CA VAL A 85 -15.91 -2.18 12.01
C VAL A 85 -15.74 -0.84 11.27
N MET A 86 -15.20 -0.92 10.05
CA MET A 86 -15.11 0.08 8.96
C MET A 86 -14.37 1.40 9.21
N SER A 87 -14.10 1.81 10.45
CA SER A 87 -13.32 3.03 10.72
C SER A 87 -11.80 2.80 10.67
N ASP A 88 -11.34 1.55 10.78
CA ASP A 88 -9.91 1.23 10.71
C ASP A 88 -9.37 1.44 9.28
N PRO A 89 -8.25 2.17 9.10
CA PRO A 89 -7.66 2.41 7.79
C PRO A 89 -7.35 1.15 6.98
N SER A 90 -7.16 0.01 7.64
CA SER A 90 -6.90 -1.30 7.03
C SER A 90 -8.01 -1.69 6.04
N PHE A 91 -9.27 -1.33 6.30
CA PHE A 91 -10.37 -1.58 5.38
C PHE A 91 -10.27 -0.73 4.10
N ILE A 92 -9.90 0.54 4.22
CA ILE A 92 -9.73 1.44 3.06
C ILE A 92 -8.60 0.92 2.16
N ILE A 93 -7.50 0.47 2.78
CA ILE A 93 -6.36 -0.11 2.08
C ILE A 93 -6.78 -1.38 1.35
N TYR A 94 -7.47 -2.29 2.04
CA TYR A 94 -7.96 -3.53 1.47
C TYR A 94 -8.88 -3.34 0.27
N PHE A 95 -9.87 -2.45 0.37
CA PHE A 95 -10.75 -2.14 -0.75
C PHE A 95 -9.99 -1.48 -1.92
N GLY A 96 -9.01 -0.63 -1.62
CA GLY A 96 -8.13 -0.06 -2.64
C GLY A 96 -7.34 -1.15 -3.40
N PHE A 97 -6.86 -2.18 -2.72
CA PHE A 97 -6.21 -3.31 -3.38
C PHE A 97 -7.20 -4.16 -4.19
N ILE A 98 -8.39 -4.44 -3.67
CA ILE A 98 -9.44 -5.18 -4.40
C ILE A 98 -9.73 -4.51 -5.75
N GLU A 99 -9.84 -3.18 -5.79
CA GLU A 99 -10.06 -2.46 -7.05
C GLU A 99 -8.94 -2.71 -8.07
N VAL A 100 -7.68 -2.70 -7.65
CA VAL A 100 -6.53 -2.98 -8.54
C VAL A 100 -6.56 -4.44 -8.99
N TRP A 101 -6.78 -5.36 -8.06
CA TRP A 101 -6.82 -6.79 -8.31
C TRP A 101 -7.93 -7.14 -9.32
N LEU A 102 -9.16 -6.64 -9.10
CA LEU A 102 -10.31 -6.83 -10.00
C LEU A 102 -10.08 -6.26 -11.40
N ARG A 103 -9.35 -5.15 -11.53
CA ARG A 103 -9.03 -4.57 -12.84
C ARG A 103 -8.05 -5.45 -13.62
N LYS A 104 -7.08 -6.06 -12.95
CA LYS A 104 -6.06 -6.88 -13.60
C LYS A 104 -6.61 -8.22 -14.08
N ILE A 105 -7.36 -8.93 -13.23
CA ILE A 105 -7.98 -10.22 -13.63
C ILE A 105 -9.01 -10.11 -14.76
N LYS A 106 -9.54 -8.91 -15.04
CA LYS A 106 -10.50 -8.68 -16.14
C LYS A 106 -9.81 -8.43 -17.48
N VAL A 107 -8.50 -8.17 -17.46
CA VAL A 107 -7.70 -7.85 -18.64
C VAL A 107 -6.93 -9.08 -19.13
N ASP A 108 -6.74 -10.07 -18.25
CA ASP A 108 -6.22 -11.41 -18.55
C ASP A 108 -7.36 -12.38 -18.97
#